data_AF-A0A3C0K9W1-F1
#
_entry.id   AF-A0A3C0K9W1-F1
#
_cell.length_a   1.000
_cell.length_b   1.000
_cell.length_c   1.000
_cell.angle_alpha   90.00
_cell.angle_beta   90.00
_cell.angle_gamma   90.00
#
_symmetry.space_group_name_H-M   'P 1'
#
loop_
_entity.id
_entity.type
_entity.pdbx_description
1 polymer ?
#
loop_
_entity_poly.entity_id
_entity_poly.type
_entity_poly.pdbx_seq_one_letter_code
_entity_poly.pdbx_strand_id
1 'polypeptide(L)'
;CQTRLLALMDEPGSSRERQDRRDAYQAFLAAHTTWVDNCRRALQRSLLPPQRVKAADTTARQGGRLELLAEGVMDNQILASRLALRVLDLASTELNELRLRIQSLERLQEMPRGDVLLPDVTTRVLVDQWLEVALSREAWQMVQDTVAPLLARHMHEAYKATNQFLIASGVMKQIDLNALVRRA
;
A
#
# COMPACT_ATOMS: atom_id res chain seq x y z
N CYS A 1 4.28 -14.33 -2.89
CA CYS A 1 4.91 -14.07 -4.20
C CYS A 1 5.71 -15.28 -4.71
N GLN A 2 6.75 -15.75 -4.01
CA GLN A 2 7.56 -16.90 -4.45
C GLN A 2 6.73 -18.13 -4.84
N THR A 3 5.81 -18.58 -3.98
CA THR A 3 4.95 -19.74 -4.27
C THR A 3 4.10 -19.55 -5.52
N ARG A 4 3.58 -18.33 -5.76
CA ARG A 4 2.79 -18.03 -6.95
C ARG A 4 3.66 -18.04 -8.21
N LEU A 5 4.83 -17.40 -8.16
CA LEU A 5 5.76 -17.39 -9.30
C LEU A 5 6.29 -18.79 -9.62
N LEU A 6 6.54 -19.61 -8.61
CA LEU A 6 6.90 -21.02 -8.79
C LEU A 6 5.77 -21.79 -9.49
N ALA A 7 4.53 -21.66 -9.01
CA ALA A 7 3.38 -22.31 -9.62
C ALA A 7 3.15 -21.87 -11.09
N LEU A 8 3.43 -20.61 -11.42
CA LEU A 8 3.33 -20.10 -12.80
C LEU A 8 4.31 -20.78 -13.76
N MET A 9 5.47 -21.26 -13.28
CA MET A 9 6.44 -21.94 -14.13
C MET A 9 5.91 -23.28 -14.68
N ASP A 10 4.99 -23.93 -13.95
CA ASP A 10 4.38 -25.20 -14.34
C ASP A 10 3.15 -25.02 -15.26
N GLU A 11 2.62 -23.80 -15.38
CA GLU A 11 1.47 -23.52 -16.24
C GLU A 11 1.87 -23.57 -17.74
N PRO A 12 1.08 -24.20 -18.61
CA PRO A 12 1.35 -24.19 -20.05
C PRO A 12 1.30 -22.76 -20.61
N GLY A 13 2.06 -22.50 -21.67
CA GLY A 13 2.13 -21.19 -22.30
C GLY A 13 3.09 -21.15 -23.48
N SER A 14 3.04 -20.05 -24.22
CA SER A 14 3.97 -19.77 -25.32
C SER A 14 5.42 -19.75 -24.83
N SER A 15 6.37 -19.87 -25.76
CA SER A 15 7.80 -19.79 -25.41
C SER A 15 8.16 -18.46 -24.73
N ARG A 16 7.49 -17.38 -25.12
CA ARG A 16 7.69 -16.04 -24.55
C ARG A 16 7.17 -15.95 -23.12
N GLU A 17 5.92 -16.35 -22.88
CA GLU A 17 5.35 -16.32 -21.52
C GLU A 17 6.14 -17.18 -20.53
N ARG A 18 6.60 -18.35 -20.96
CA ARG A 18 7.46 -19.20 -20.13
C ARG A 18 8.80 -18.53 -19.81
N GLN A 19 9.35 -17.74 -20.73
CA GLN A 19 10.57 -16.97 -20.49
C GLN A 19 10.31 -15.83 -19.50
N ASP A 20 9.26 -15.05 -19.73
CA ASP A 20 8.88 -13.93 -18.86
C ASP A 20 8.65 -14.39 -17.40
N ARG A 21 8.01 -15.55 -17.20
CA ARG A 21 7.81 -16.15 -15.87
C ARG A 21 9.11 -16.58 -15.20
N ARG A 22 10.05 -17.15 -15.97
CA ARG A 22 11.38 -17.52 -15.45
C ARG A 22 12.17 -16.29 -15.03
N ASP A 23 12.18 -15.26 -15.86
CA ASP A 23 12.91 -14.01 -15.59
C ASP A 23 12.32 -13.29 -14.37
N ALA A 24 10.98 -13.23 -14.27
CA ALA A 24 10.29 -12.69 -13.10
C ALA A 24 10.63 -13.46 -11.81
N TYR A 25 10.66 -14.79 -11.87
CA TYR A 25 11.01 -15.63 -10.72
C TYR A 25 12.46 -15.43 -10.28
N GLN A 26 13.42 -15.42 -11.21
CA GLN A 26 14.83 -15.21 -10.91
C GLN A 26 15.09 -13.81 -10.34
N ALA A 27 14.50 -12.78 -10.94
CA ALA A 27 14.58 -11.41 -10.43
C ALA A 27 14.00 -11.32 -9.01
N PHE A 28 12.85 -11.96 -8.76
CA PHE A 28 12.23 -12.00 -7.44
C PHE A 28 13.14 -12.67 -6.40
N LEU A 29 13.73 -13.82 -6.71
CA LEU A 29 14.66 -14.48 -5.78
C LEU A 29 15.84 -13.59 -5.40
N ALA A 30 16.38 -12.83 -6.35
CA ALA A 30 17.51 -11.93 -6.10
C ALA A 30 17.13 -10.71 -5.24
N ALA A 31 15.91 -10.19 -5.36
CA ALA A 31 15.54 -8.89 -4.79
C ALA A 31 14.53 -8.93 -3.62
N HIS A 32 13.86 -10.06 -3.37
CA HIS A 32 12.71 -10.10 -2.44
C HIS A 32 13.03 -9.70 -1.00
N THR A 33 14.20 -10.06 -0.47
CA THR A 33 14.61 -9.69 0.89
C THR A 33 14.76 -8.18 1.01
N THR A 34 15.49 -7.56 0.08
CA THR A 34 15.67 -6.12 -0.02
C THR A 34 14.32 -5.40 -0.17
N TRP A 35 13.42 -5.93 -1.00
CA TRP A 35 12.06 -5.38 -1.17
C TRP A 35 11.30 -5.34 0.16
N VAL A 36 11.27 -6.45 0.91
CA VAL A 36 10.57 -6.52 2.21
C VAL A 36 11.19 -5.55 3.22
N ASP A 37 12.52 -5.48 3.28
CA ASP A 37 13.21 -4.57 4.19
C ASP A 37 12.99 -3.10 3.84
N ASN A 38 12.90 -2.79 2.55
CA ASN A 38 12.59 -1.45 2.06
C ASN A 38 11.15 -1.06 2.37
N CYS A 39 10.18 -1.96 2.16
CA CYS A 39 8.79 -1.77 2.57
C CYS A 39 8.69 -1.47 4.08
N ARG A 40 9.35 -2.28 4.91
CA ARG A 40 9.34 -2.08 6.37
C ARG A 40 9.93 -0.71 6.75
N ARG A 41 11.07 -0.35 6.17
CA ARG A 41 11.71 0.95 6.41
C ARG A 41 10.84 2.12 5.97
N ALA A 42 10.18 2.02 4.82
CA ALA A 42 9.30 3.06 4.31
C ALA A 42 8.06 3.25 5.21
N LEU A 43 7.41 2.18 5.65
CA LEU A 43 6.28 2.23 6.58
C LEU A 43 6.69 2.76 7.97
N GLN A 44 7.88 2.41 8.46
CA GLN A 44 8.39 2.96 9.72
C GLN A 44 8.67 4.47 9.60
N ARG A 45 9.19 4.93 8.46
CA ARG A 45 9.41 6.35 8.21
C ARG A 45 8.12 7.14 8.14
N SER A 46 7.02 6.56 7.64
CA SER A 46 5.71 7.26 7.61
C SER A 46 5.10 7.49 9.00
N LEU A 47 5.58 6.80 10.03
CA LEU A 47 5.18 7.06 11.43
C LEU A 47 5.87 8.30 12.02
N LEU A 48 6.94 8.78 11.40
CA LEU A 48 7.65 9.96 11.88
C LEU A 48 6.91 11.22 11.40
N PRO A 49 6.85 12.29 12.22
CA PRO A 49 6.30 13.56 11.78
C PRO A 49 6.97 14.01 10.48
N PRO A 50 6.22 14.56 9.49
CA PRO A 50 6.80 15.01 8.24
C PRO A 50 7.90 16.02 8.55
N GLN A 51 9.15 15.65 8.28
CA GLN A 51 10.26 16.59 8.41
C GLN A 51 10.00 17.72 7.42
N ARG A 52 10.02 18.97 7.89
CA ARG A 52 9.96 20.16 7.03
C ARG A 52 11.22 20.19 6.16
N VAL A 53 11.18 19.52 5.01
CA VAL A 53 12.22 19.65 3.99
C VAL A 53 12.06 21.05 3.40
N LYS A 54 13.11 21.89 3.51
CA LYS A 54 13.13 23.21 2.89
C LYS A 54 12.98 23.04 1.38
N ALA A 55 11.94 23.65 0.81
CA ALA A 55 11.56 23.57 -0.60
C ALA A 55 12.50 24.35 -1.53
N ALA A 56 13.79 24.01 -1.53
CA ALA A 56 14.77 24.59 -2.45
C ALA A 56 15.68 23.46 -2.92
N ASP A 57 15.34 22.81 -4.04
CA ASP A 57 16.30 22.23 -5.01
C ASP A 57 15.67 21.33 -6.10
N THR A 58 14.37 21.04 -6.08
CA THR A 58 13.78 20.05 -7.02
C THR A 58 13.34 20.60 -8.38
N THR A 59 13.30 21.90 -8.61
CA THR A 59 12.69 22.50 -9.82
C THR A 59 13.60 22.59 -11.05
N ALA A 60 14.92 22.37 -10.94
CA ALA A 60 15.85 22.68 -12.04
C ALA A 60 16.19 21.52 -13.01
N ARG A 61 15.78 20.26 -12.76
CA ARG A 61 16.19 19.09 -13.58
C ARG A 61 15.09 18.47 -14.44
N GLN A 62 13.94 19.12 -14.55
CA GLN A 62 12.68 18.43 -14.85
C GLN A 62 12.10 18.65 -16.27
N GLY A 63 12.57 19.61 -17.08
CA GLY A 63 11.86 20.01 -18.30
C GLY A 63 11.62 18.95 -19.41
N GLY A 64 12.53 17.99 -19.62
CA GLY A 64 12.41 16.99 -20.71
C GLY A 64 12.38 15.52 -20.26
N ARG A 65 12.60 15.26 -18.98
CA ARG A 65 12.57 13.92 -18.35
C ARG A 65 11.26 13.68 -17.58
N LEU A 66 10.45 14.72 -17.39
CA LEU A 66 9.19 14.64 -16.68
C LEU A 66 8.11 13.89 -17.43
N GLU A 67 8.00 13.99 -18.76
CA GLU A 67 6.85 13.39 -19.47
C GLU A 67 6.89 11.86 -19.46
N LEU A 68 8.05 11.24 -19.73
CA LEU A 68 8.23 9.78 -19.65
C LEU A 68 8.26 9.24 -18.21
N LEU A 69 8.73 10.05 -17.25
CA LEU A 69 8.61 9.71 -15.83
C LEU A 69 7.17 9.87 -15.32
N ALA A 70 6.40 10.81 -15.85
CA ALA A 70 5.02 11.07 -15.44
C ALA A 70 4.09 9.92 -15.85
N GLU A 71 4.26 9.36 -17.05
CA GLU A 71 3.48 8.19 -17.49
C GLU A 71 3.77 6.97 -16.61
N GLY A 72 5.05 6.65 -16.37
CA GLY A 72 5.44 5.56 -15.47
C GLY A 72 5.01 5.77 -14.01
N VAL A 73 5.07 7.00 -13.49
CA VAL A 73 4.61 7.31 -12.14
C VAL A 73 3.09 7.21 -12.02
N MET A 74 2.34 7.58 -13.07
CA MET A 74 0.88 7.42 -13.10
C MET A 74 0.49 5.93 -13.07
N ASP A 75 1.17 5.09 -13.84
CA ASP A 75 0.92 3.64 -13.83
C ASP A 75 1.22 3.01 -12.46
N ASN A 76 2.23 3.48 -11.74
CA ASN A 76 2.51 3.03 -10.35
C ASN A 76 1.34 3.36 -9.43
N GLN A 77 0.83 4.59 -9.55
CA GLN A 77 -0.32 5.03 -8.76
C GLN A 77 -1.56 4.20 -9.09
N ILE A 78 -1.79 3.88 -10.36
CA ILE A 78 -2.91 3.02 -10.76
C ILE A 78 -2.79 1.62 -10.13
N LEU A 79 -1.60 1.02 -10.15
CA LEU A 79 -1.37 -0.29 -9.52
C LEU A 79 -1.63 -0.25 -8.00
N ALA A 80 -1.11 0.77 -7.32
CA ALA A 80 -1.30 0.96 -5.88
C ALA A 80 -2.77 1.23 -5.52
N SER A 81 -3.46 2.08 -6.28
CA SER A 81 -4.88 2.41 -6.08
C SER A 81 -5.78 1.21 -6.29
N ARG A 82 -5.52 0.38 -7.32
CA ARG A 82 -6.25 -0.87 -7.53
C ARG A 82 -6.08 -1.81 -6.34
N LEU A 83 -4.85 -1.96 -5.84
CA LEU A 83 -4.59 -2.76 -4.65
C LEU A 83 -5.30 -2.18 -3.41
N ALA A 84 -5.33 -0.85 -3.24
CA ALA A 84 -6.01 -0.18 -2.13
C ALA A 84 -7.52 -0.44 -2.15
N LEU A 85 -8.16 -0.36 -3.32
CA LEU A 85 -9.58 -0.69 -3.48
C LEU A 85 -9.87 -2.14 -3.04
N ARG A 86 -9.01 -3.09 -3.43
CA ARG A 86 -9.15 -4.50 -3.02
C ARG A 86 -9.00 -4.72 -1.52
N VAL A 87 -8.19 -3.89 -0.84
CA VAL A 87 -8.11 -3.88 0.62
C VAL A 87 -9.40 -3.32 1.22
N LEU A 88 -9.90 -2.21 0.68
CA LEU A 88 -11.11 -1.53 1.16
C LEU A 88 -12.36 -2.40 1.04
N ASP A 89 -12.45 -3.26 0.01
CA ASP A 89 -13.55 -4.22 -0.17
C ASP A 89 -13.79 -5.07 1.10
N LEU A 90 -12.73 -5.40 1.85
CA LEU A 90 -12.80 -6.20 3.09
C LEU A 90 -12.65 -5.35 4.36
N ALA A 91 -11.83 -4.31 4.33
CA ALA A 91 -11.38 -3.61 5.53
C ALA A 91 -12.12 -2.29 5.82
N SER A 92 -13.00 -1.83 4.91
CA SER A 92 -13.62 -0.49 4.98
C SER A 92 -14.37 -0.21 6.28
N THR A 93 -15.16 -1.15 6.80
CA THR A 93 -15.90 -0.96 8.06
C THR A 93 -14.97 -0.71 9.24
N GLU A 94 -13.99 -1.60 9.45
CA GLU A 94 -13.02 -1.50 10.55
C GLU A 94 -12.16 -0.24 10.42
N LEU A 95 -11.76 0.10 9.19
CA LEU A 95 -11.00 1.32 8.92
C LEU A 95 -11.83 2.58 9.24
N ASN A 96 -13.09 2.64 8.81
CA ASN A 96 -13.95 3.81 9.06
C ASN A 96 -14.14 4.04 10.56
N GLU A 97 -14.36 2.96 11.31
CA GLU A 97 -14.40 3.01 12.76
C GLU A 97 -13.09 3.53 13.37
N LEU A 98 -11.96 2.97 12.92
CA LEU A 98 -10.64 3.39 13.39
C LEU A 98 -10.38 4.87 13.11
N ARG A 99 -10.73 5.36 11.91
CA ARG A 99 -10.60 6.77 11.52
C ARG A 99 -11.31 7.69 12.50
N LEU A 100 -12.55 7.38 12.86
CA LEU A 100 -13.33 8.18 13.81
C LEU A 100 -12.69 8.19 15.20
N ARG A 101 -12.17 7.04 15.66
CA ARG A 101 -11.50 6.95 16.96
C ARG A 101 -10.20 7.73 16.99
N ILE A 102 -9.37 7.63 15.95
CA ILE A 102 -8.11 8.39 15.83
C ILE A 102 -8.40 9.89 15.73
N GLN A 103 -9.35 10.31 14.90
CA GLN A 103 -9.76 11.71 14.78
C GLN A 103 -10.22 12.29 16.11
N SER A 104 -11.00 11.53 16.88
CA SER A 104 -11.41 11.98 18.22
C SER A 104 -10.26 12.01 19.22
N LEU A 105 -9.37 11.02 19.19
CA LEU A 105 -8.24 10.92 20.11
C LEU A 105 -7.25 12.07 19.89
N GLU A 106 -6.93 12.35 18.63
CA GLU A 106 -5.95 13.36 18.22
C GLU A 106 -6.57 14.73 17.96
N ARG A 107 -7.90 14.86 18.12
CA ARG A 107 -8.69 16.07 17.83
C ARG A 107 -8.48 16.57 16.39
N LEU A 108 -8.41 15.64 15.44
CA LEU A 108 -8.29 15.92 14.02
C LEU A 108 -9.67 16.08 13.38
N GLN A 109 -9.79 17.02 12.45
CA GLN A 109 -10.98 17.13 11.60
C GLN A 109 -10.99 16.06 10.50
N GLU A 110 -9.81 15.71 9.96
CA GLU A 110 -9.61 14.69 8.95
C GLU A 110 -8.27 13.98 9.19
N MET A 111 -8.16 12.71 8.80
CA MET A 111 -6.87 12.03 8.83
C MET A 111 -5.95 12.58 7.73
N PRO A 112 -4.66 12.80 8.00
CA PRO A 112 -3.70 13.22 6.98
C PRO A 112 -3.66 12.23 5.81
N ARG A 113 -3.59 12.73 4.56
CA ARG A 113 -3.50 11.87 3.36
C ARG A 113 -2.28 10.94 3.33
N GLY A 114 -1.24 11.27 4.10
CA GLY A 114 -0.01 10.47 4.22
C GLY A 114 0.01 9.54 5.42
N ASP A 115 -1.12 9.39 6.14
CA ASP A 115 -1.21 8.55 7.32
C ASP A 115 -1.08 7.07 6.94
N VAL A 116 -0.18 6.35 7.62
CA VAL A 116 0.11 4.93 7.34
C VAL A 116 -1.09 4.02 7.57
N LEU A 117 -2.06 4.45 8.37
CA LEU A 117 -3.31 3.71 8.58
C LEU A 117 -4.16 3.66 7.31
N LEU A 118 -3.93 4.55 6.33
CA LEU A 118 -4.66 4.54 5.07
C LEU A 118 -4.15 3.43 4.12
N PRO A 119 -5.05 2.63 3.52
CA PRO A 119 -4.67 1.62 2.53
C PRO A 119 -3.84 2.17 1.38
N ASP A 120 -4.20 3.35 0.85
CA ASP A 120 -3.48 4.00 -0.24
C ASP A 120 -1.99 4.22 0.07
N VAL A 121 -1.65 4.56 1.32
CA VAL A 121 -0.26 4.77 1.73
C VAL A 121 0.48 3.43 1.78
N THR A 122 -0.12 2.43 2.41
CA THR A 122 0.49 1.10 2.54
C THR A 122 0.69 0.43 1.18
N THR A 123 -0.33 0.42 0.31
CA THR A 123 -0.26 -0.23 -1.00
C THR A 123 0.71 0.48 -1.94
N ARG A 124 0.76 1.81 -1.87
CA ARG A 124 1.76 2.60 -2.60
C ARG A 124 3.17 2.23 -2.20
N VAL A 125 3.45 2.10 -0.90
CA VAL A 125 4.78 1.66 -0.43
C VAL A 125 5.14 0.29 -1.02
N LEU A 126 4.23 -0.68 -0.98
CA LEU A 126 4.48 -2.01 -1.55
C LEU A 126 4.87 -1.97 -3.03
N VAL A 127 4.11 -1.21 -3.84
CA VAL A 127 4.34 -1.09 -5.29
C VAL A 127 5.58 -0.26 -5.60
N ASP A 128 5.76 0.87 -4.95
CA ASP A 128 6.93 1.73 -5.17
C ASP A 128 8.21 0.97 -4.82
N GLN A 129 8.26 0.29 -3.67
CA GLN A 129 9.46 -0.47 -3.28
C GLN A 129 9.70 -1.70 -4.16
N TRP A 130 8.67 -2.29 -4.78
CA TRP A 130 8.82 -3.38 -5.75
C TRP A 130 9.62 -2.90 -6.97
N LEU A 131 9.25 -1.73 -7.49
CA LEU A 131 9.89 -1.14 -8.66
C LEU A 131 11.28 -0.57 -8.33
N GLU A 132 11.48 -0.03 -7.14
CA GLU A 132 12.79 0.46 -6.67
C GLU A 132 13.86 -0.64 -6.62
N VAL A 133 13.47 -1.89 -6.36
CA VAL A 133 14.40 -3.04 -6.44
C VAL A 133 14.45 -3.68 -7.83
N ALA A 134 14.01 -2.96 -8.85
CA ALA A 134 13.99 -3.37 -10.26
C ALA A 134 13.16 -4.62 -10.57
N LEU A 135 12.17 -4.96 -9.73
CA LEU A 135 11.16 -5.96 -10.12
C LEU A 135 10.14 -5.30 -11.06
N SER A 136 9.84 -5.96 -12.18
CA SER A 136 9.03 -5.35 -13.23
C SER A 136 7.53 -5.26 -12.90
N ARG A 137 6.79 -4.44 -13.64
CA ARG A 137 5.32 -4.34 -13.50
C ARG A 137 4.62 -5.62 -13.91
N GLU A 138 5.13 -6.29 -14.94
CA GLU A 138 4.61 -7.55 -15.44
C GLU A 138 4.75 -8.63 -14.36
N ALA A 139 5.91 -8.67 -13.68
CA ALA A 139 6.12 -9.55 -12.54
C ALA A 139 5.17 -9.20 -11.37
N TRP A 140 4.88 -7.92 -11.12
CA TRP A 140 3.86 -7.51 -10.14
C TRP A 140 2.47 -8.03 -10.52
N GLN A 141 2.08 -7.88 -11.79
CA GLN A 141 0.78 -8.35 -12.28
C GLN A 141 0.59 -9.85 -12.12
N MET A 142 1.66 -10.64 -12.23
CA MET A 142 1.65 -12.09 -12.01
C MET A 142 1.33 -12.49 -10.55
N VAL A 143 1.64 -11.63 -9.58
CA VAL A 143 1.51 -11.95 -8.15
C VAL A 143 0.42 -11.15 -7.42
N GLN A 144 -0.06 -10.05 -7.99
CA GLN A 144 -0.98 -9.12 -7.33
C GLN A 144 -2.26 -9.81 -6.81
N ASP A 145 -2.80 -10.79 -7.55
CA ASP A 145 -4.01 -11.51 -7.16
C ASP A 145 -3.80 -12.44 -5.95
N THR A 146 -2.55 -12.80 -5.67
CA THR A 146 -2.18 -13.51 -4.43
C THR A 146 -1.88 -12.53 -3.29
N VAL A 147 -1.28 -11.38 -3.60
CA VAL A 147 -0.91 -10.36 -2.59
C VAL A 147 -2.14 -9.66 -2.03
N ALA A 148 -3.07 -9.24 -2.89
CA ALA A 148 -4.25 -8.46 -2.53
C ALA A 148 -5.11 -9.09 -1.42
N PRO A 149 -5.57 -10.36 -1.52
CA PRO A 149 -6.39 -10.95 -0.47
C PRO A 149 -5.64 -11.14 0.86
N LEU A 150 -4.34 -11.44 0.81
CA LEU A 150 -3.51 -11.57 2.01
C LEU A 150 -3.35 -10.22 2.71
N LEU A 151 -3.03 -9.17 1.95
CA LEU A 151 -2.91 -7.82 2.48
C LEU A 151 -4.24 -7.33 3.06
N ALA A 152 -5.34 -7.51 2.32
CA ALA A 152 -6.68 -7.13 2.76
C ALA A 152 -7.03 -7.77 4.10
N ARG A 153 -6.78 -9.08 4.24
CA ARG A 153 -7.01 -9.82 5.48
C ARG A 153 -6.17 -9.29 6.63
N HIS A 154 -4.86 -9.12 6.42
CA HIS A 154 -3.96 -8.62 7.47
C HIS A 154 -4.32 -7.21 7.91
N MET A 155 -4.66 -6.32 6.97
CA MET A 155 -5.07 -4.94 7.31
C MET A 155 -6.41 -4.93 8.04
N HIS A 156 -7.39 -5.72 7.60
CA HIS A 156 -8.66 -5.89 8.32
C HIS A 156 -8.44 -6.36 9.77
N GLU A 157 -7.65 -7.42 9.97
CA GLU A 157 -7.34 -7.97 11.31
C GLU A 157 -6.60 -6.93 12.17
N ALA A 158 -5.66 -6.18 11.59
CA ALA A 158 -4.92 -5.12 12.28
C ALA A 158 -5.82 -3.94 12.69
N TYR A 159 -6.72 -3.48 11.82
CA TYR A 159 -7.67 -2.42 12.15
C TYR A 159 -8.63 -2.85 13.26
N LYS A 160 -9.17 -4.06 13.16
CA LYS A 160 -10.03 -4.65 14.19
C LYS A 160 -9.34 -4.73 15.55
N ALA A 161 -8.11 -5.24 15.58
CA ALA A 161 -7.32 -5.32 16.81
C ALA A 161 -7.02 -3.92 17.40
N THR A 162 -6.75 -2.93 16.54
CA THR A 162 -6.50 -1.54 16.95
C THR A 162 -7.77 -0.90 17.51
N ASN A 163 -8.92 -1.10 16.87
CA ASN A 163 -10.22 -0.66 17.39
C ASN A 163 -10.48 -1.24 18.78
N GLN A 164 -10.28 -2.55 18.96
CA GLN A 164 -10.44 -3.22 20.26
C GLN A 164 -9.52 -2.64 21.33
N PHE A 165 -8.25 -2.40 20.99
CA PHE A 165 -7.29 -1.76 21.88
C PHE A 165 -7.73 -0.34 22.31
N LEU A 166 -8.19 0.48 21.35
CA LEU A 166 -8.67 1.83 21.62
C LEU A 166 -9.93 1.83 22.51
N ILE A 167 -10.88 0.92 22.26
CA ILE A 167 -12.08 0.76 23.08
C ILE A 167 -11.71 0.35 24.51
N ALA A 168 -10.82 -0.63 24.67
CA ALA A 168 -10.32 -1.07 25.98
C ALA A 168 -9.60 0.07 26.72
N SER A 169 -8.91 0.94 25.98
CA SER A 169 -8.25 2.15 26.49
C SER A 169 -9.22 3.32 26.76
N GLY A 170 -10.53 3.13 26.54
CA GLY A 170 -11.57 4.13 26.81
C GLY A 170 -11.80 5.14 25.69
N VAL A 171 -11.16 4.97 24.54
CA VAL A 171 -11.31 5.87 23.38
C VAL A 171 -12.57 5.49 22.63
N MET A 172 -13.57 6.39 22.63
CA MET A 172 -14.81 6.30 21.84
C MET A 172 -15.40 4.88 21.83
N LYS A 173 -15.84 4.42 23.00
CA LYS A 173 -16.36 3.05 23.21
C LYS A 173 -17.55 2.69 22.32
N GLN A 174 -18.37 3.69 21.98
CA GLN A 174 -19.47 3.56 21.04
C GLN A 174 -19.34 4.67 20.00
N ILE A 175 -19.50 4.32 18.73
CA ILE A 175 -19.60 5.28 17.64
C ILE A 175 -21.09 5.58 17.44
N ASP A 176 -21.49 6.81 17.71
CA ASP A 176 -22.86 7.26 17.47
C ASP A 176 -23.04 7.62 15.99
N LEU A 177 -23.51 6.65 15.21
CA LEU A 177 -23.79 6.82 13.78
C LEU A 177 -24.84 7.91 13.52
N ASN A 178 -25.80 8.13 14.44
CA ASN A 178 -26.85 9.15 14.28
C ASN A 178 -26.29 10.56 14.42
N ALA A 179 -25.27 10.75 15.26
CA ALA A 179 -24.60 12.03 15.43
C ALA A 179 -23.73 12.40 14.21
N LEU A 180 -23.32 11.43 13.40
CA LEU A 180 -22.53 11.66 12.17
C LEU A 180 -23.41 12.08 10.99
N VAL A 181 -24.61 11.49 10.84
CA VAL A 181 -25.55 11.83 9.76
C VAL A 181 -26.08 13.26 9.89
N ARG A 182 -26.21 13.79 11.11
CA ARG A 182 -26.66 15.18 11.35
C ARG A 182 -25.63 16.27 11.03
N ARG A 183 -24.36 15.89 10.81
CA ARG A 183 -23.26 16.82 10.51
C ARG A 183 -22.89 16.87 9.02
N ALA A 184 -23.48 16.01 8.20
CA ALA A 184 -23.25 15.92 6.75
C ALA A 184 -24.23 16.80 5.96
#